data_AF-A0A4Y2B7Y6-F1
#
_entry.id   AF-A0A4Y2B7Y6-F1
#
_cell.length_a   1.000
_cell.length_b   1.000
_cell.length_c   1.000
_cell.angle_alpha   90.00
_cell.angle_beta   90.00
_cell.angle_gamma   90.00
#
_symmetry.space_group_name_H-M   'P 1'
#
loop_
_entity.id
_entity.type
_entity.pdbx_description
1 polymer ?
#
loop_
_entity_poly.entity_id
_entity_poly.type
_entity_poly.pdbx_seq_one_letter_code
_entity_poly.pdbx_strand_id
1 'polypeptide(L)'
;MTSARLLHYVSFLAGFDYTVKFRKGLENRNVDCLSRAPVNQNCISADVSINDEVHQVCASAVFEILIENLTADVIIQETEKDKELTQIKRELLSPINSDYILDSGILFRNNLIVIPKTIQPTVLNELHSTHIRITKMKQLARCYCIWKNTDKDIENMKS
;
A
#
# COMPACT_ATOMS: atom_id res chain seq x y z
N MET A 1 12.58 -13.78 21.86
CA MET A 1 11.35 -13.46 21.10
C MET A 1 11.42 -14.18 19.76
N THR A 2 10.47 -15.06 19.48
CA THR A 2 10.39 -15.79 18.20
C THR A 2 9.96 -14.83 17.09
N SER A 3 10.65 -14.82 15.95
CA SER A 3 10.30 -13.95 14.83
C SER A 3 8.88 -14.25 14.32
N ALA A 4 8.10 -13.21 14.02
CA ALA A 4 6.74 -13.35 13.45
C ALA A 4 6.72 -14.25 12.19
N ARG A 5 7.83 -14.25 11.43
CA ARG A 5 8.01 -15.13 10.26
C ARG A 5 8.01 -16.61 10.63
N LEU A 6 8.69 -16.98 11.71
CA LEU A 6 8.73 -18.37 12.18
C LEU A 6 7.35 -18.82 12.67
N LEU A 7 6.60 -17.93 13.32
CA LEU A 7 5.26 -18.24 13.78
C LEU A 7 4.30 -18.50 12.61
N HIS A 8 4.40 -17.72 11.53
CA HIS A 8 3.58 -17.93 10.34
C HIS A 8 3.92 -19.24 9.62
N TYR A 9 5.21 -19.56 9.46
CA TYR A 9 5.63 -20.86 8.93
C TYR A 9 5.12 -22.03 9.78
N VAL A 10 5.17 -21.91 11.11
CA VAL A 10 4.62 -22.91 12.01
C VAL A 10 3.12 -23.10 11.79
N SER A 11 2.34 -22.02 11.72
CA SER A 11 0.89 -22.11 11.46
C SER A 11 0.56 -22.75 10.12
N PHE A 12 1.29 -22.40 9.06
CA PHE A 12 1.10 -23.00 7.73
C PHE A 12 1.47 -24.49 7.69
N LEU A 13 2.61 -24.86 8.28
CA LEU A 13 3.11 -26.23 8.28
C LEU A 13 2.32 -27.15 9.22
N ALA A 14 1.61 -26.61 10.21
CA ALA A 14 0.78 -27.38 11.15
C ALA A 14 -0.40 -28.11 10.48
N GLY A 15 -0.79 -27.72 9.26
CA GLY A 15 -1.85 -28.38 8.49
C GLY A 15 -1.42 -29.62 7.71
N PHE A 16 -0.14 -30.03 7.78
CA PHE A 16 0.42 -31.11 6.98
C PHE A 16 1.10 -32.17 7.86
N ASP A 17 0.87 -33.44 7.54
CA ASP A 17 1.63 -34.55 8.11
C ASP A 17 2.92 -34.76 7.31
N TYR A 18 4.07 -34.49 7.93
CA TYR A 18 5.38 -34.64 7.29
C TYR A 18 6.20 -35.75 7.94
N THR A 19 6.87 -36.53 7.09
CA THR A 19 7.88 -37.51 7.53
C THR A 19 9.26 -36.95 7.25
N VAL A 20 10.02 -36.68 8.31
CA VAL A 20 11.39 -36.17 8.19
C VAL A 20 12.30 -37.32 7.71
N LYS A 21 12.91 -37.16 6.53
CA LYS A 21 13.90 -38.10 5.98
C LYS A 21 15.26 -37.44 5.95
N PHE A 22 16.25 -38.11 6.54
CA PHE A 22 17.65 -37.69 6.46
C PHE A 22 18.25 -38.09 5.11
N ARG A 23 18.90 -37.15 4.43
CA ARG A 23 19.68 -37.39 3.21
C ARG A 23 21.11 -36.89 3.42
N LYS A 24 22.10 -37.71 3.07
CA LYS A 24 23.50 -37.34 3.19
C LYS A 24 23.83 -36.17 2.24
N GLY A 25 24.62 -35.20 2.69
CA GLY A 25 24.90 -33.97 1.93
C GLY A 25 25.44 -34.19 0.51
N LEU A 26 26.23 -35.26 0.30
CA LEU A 26 26.77 -35.65 -1.02
C LEU A 26 25.70 -36.02 -2.05
N GLU A 27 24.52 -36.47 -1.59
CA GLU A 27 23.38 -36.86 -2.41
C GLU A 27 22.38 -35.71 -2.58
N ASN A 28 22.61 -34.57 -1.91
CA ASN A 28 21.79 -33.38 -1.95
C ASN A 28 22.39 -32.28 -2.85
N ARG A 29 23.07 -32.69 -3.93
CA ARG A 29 23.79 -31.76 -4.83
C ARG A 29 22.89 -30.71 -5.46
N ASN A 30 21.62 -31.07 -5.70
CA ASN A 30 20.61 -30.16 -6.24
C ASN A 30 20.34 -28.96 -5.31
N VAL A 31 20.37 -29.15 -3.99
CA VAL A 31 20.14 -28.07 -3.01
C VAL A 31 21.32 -27.10 -2.94
N ASP A 32 22.55 -27.63 -3.00
CA ASP A 32 23.76 -26.79 -3.04
C ASP A 32 23.78 -25.95 -4.33
N CYS A 33 23.36 -26.53 -5.45
CA CYS A 33 23.26 -25.84 -6.73
C CYS A 33 22.16 -24.76 -6.74
N LEU A 34 20.98 -24.98 -6.13
CA LEU A 34 19.90 -23.98 -6.11
C LEU A 34 20.18 -22.78 -5.18
N SER A 35 20.90 -23.01 -4.07
CA SER A 35 21.27 -21.92 -3.15
C SER A 35 22.44 -21.06 -3.64
N ARG A 36 23.26 -21.59 -4.56
CA ARG A 36 24.48 -20.94 -5.06
C ARG A 36 24.47 -20.65 -6.57
N ALA A 37 23.46 -21.10 -7.31
CA ALA A 37 23.32 -20.78 -8.73
C ALA A 37 23.18 -19.26 -8.87
N PRO A 38 23.95 -18.62 -9.76
CA PRO A 38 23.77 -17.20 -10.05
C PRO A 38 22.37 -17.01 -10.64
N VAL A 39 21.47 -16.46 -9.83
CA VAL A 39 20.10 -16.17 -10.23
C VAL A 39 20.12 -14.95 -11.14
N ASN A 40 19.76 -15.15 -12.41
CA ASN A 40 19.38 -14.03 -13.27
C ASN A 40 18.01 -13.53 -12.74
N GLN A 41 18.03 -12.42 -11.99
CA GLN A 41 16.92 -11.93 -11.19
C GLN A 41 15.77 -11.43 -12.06
N ASN A 42 14.91 -12.33 -12.54
CA ASN A 42 13.59 -11.99 -13.09
C ASN A 42 12.43 -12.76 -12.42
N CYS A 43 12.71 -13.57 -11.39
CA CYS A 43 11.66 -14.24 -10.62
C CYS A 43 11.50 -13.54 -9.27
N ILE A 44 10.31 -12.97 -9.04
CA ILE A 44 9.89 -12.45 -7.74
C ILE A 44 9.92 -13.63 -6.78
N SER A 45 10.79 -13.57 -5.77
CA SER A 45 10.88 -14.58 -4.72
C SER A 45 9.52 -14.71 -4.01
N ALA A 46 9.09 -15.93 -3.68
CA ALA A 46 7.87 -16.15 -2.90
C ALA A 46 7.88 -15.41 -1.55
N ASP A 47 9.07 -15.24 -0.97
CA ASP A 47 9.30 -14.44 0.25
C ASP A 47 9.02 -12.94 0.01
N VAL A 48 9.20 -12.44 -1.22
CA VAL A 48 8.83 -11.07 -1.64
C VAL A 48 7.33 -10.98 -1.87
N SER A 49 6.73 -11.95 -2.57
CA SER A 49 5.28 -11.99 -2.83
C SER A 49 4.45 -12.03 -1.54
N ILE A 50 4.83 -12.87 -0.58
CA ILE A 50 4.11 -12.96 0.71
C ILE A 50 4.29 -11.68 1.52
N ASN A 51 5.48 -11.07 1.47
CA ASN A 51 5.72 -9.81 2.17
C ASN A 51 4.96 -8.64 1.52
N ASP A 52 4.78 -8.67 0.20
CA ASP A 52 3.95 -7.72 -0.54
C ASP A 52 2.46 -7.91 -0.22
N GLU A 53 1.96 -9.14 -0.16
CA GLU A 53 0.56 -9.44 0.22
C GLU A 53 0.25 -8.98 1.65
N VAL A 54 1.12 -9.29 2.62
CA VAL A 54 0.96 -8.83 4.01
C VAL A 54 1.05 -7.31 4.10
N HIS A 55 1.94 -6.69 3.33
CA HIS A 55 2.01 -5.22 3.25
C HIS A 55 0.76 -4.63 2.60
N GLN A 56 0.17 -5.27 1.60
CA GLN A 56 -1.04 -4.82 0.93
C GLN A 56 -2.29 -4.97 1.81
N VAL A 57 -2.40 -6.05 2.58
CA VAL A 57 -3.50 -6.26 3.53
C VAL A 57 -3.41 -5.27 4.68
N CYS A 58 -2.23 -5.10 5.30
CA CYS A 58 -2.03 -4.08 6.33
C CYS A 58 -2.27 -2.67 5.78
N ALA A 59 -1.93 -2.44 4.51
CA ALA A 59 -2.18 -1.18 3.83
C ALA A 59 -3.65 -0.85 3.64
N SER A 60 -4.45 -1.84 3.25
CA SER A 60 -5.91 -1.70 3.10
C SER A 60 -6.56 -1.38 4.44
N ALA A 61 -6.21 -2.13 5.49
CA ALA A 61 -6.75 -1.89 6.83
C ALA A 61 -6.40 -0.49 7.37
N VAL A 62 -5.16 -0.04 7.18
CA VAL A 62 -4.75 1.33 7.58
C VAL A 62 -5.53 2.39 6.82
N PHE A 63 -5.80 2.18 5.53
CA PHE A 63 -6.58 3.12 4.74
C PHE A 63 -8.07 3.07 5.07
N GLU A 64 -8.62 1.90 5.39
CA GLU A 64 -9.99 1.78 5.90
C GLU A 64 -10.15 2.54 7.22
N ILE A 65 -9.19 2.42 8.13
CA ILE A 65 -9.15 3.20 9.39
C ILE A 65 -9.02 4.71 9.09
N LEU A 66 -8.19 5.07 8.11
CA LEU A 66 -8.06 6.46 7.65
C LEU A 66 -9.41 7.00 7.12
N ILE A 67 -10.13 6.24 6.31
CA ILE A 67 -11.47 6.60 5.81
C ILE A 67 -12.48 6.67 6.96
N GLU A 68 -12.45 5.74 7.93
CA GLU A 68 -13.33 5.80 9.10
C GLU A 68 -13.12 7.08 9.90
N ASN A 69 -11.86 7.49 10.10
CA ASN A 69 -11.52 8.76 10.76
C ASN A 69 -11.77 9.99 9.88
N LEU A 70 -11.90 9.81 8.57
CA LEU A 70 -12.05 10.86 7.58
C LEU A 70 -13.37 10.66 6.83
N THR A 71 -14.46 11.05 7.49
CA THR A 71 -15.83 10.90 6.98
C THR A 71 -15.94 11.46 5.57
N ALA A 72 -16.54 10.70 4.64
CA ALA A 72 -16.76 11.10 3.25
C ALA A 72 -17.35 12.52 3.14
N ASP A 73 -18.25 12.88 4.06
CA ASP A 73 -18.85 14.21 4.17
C ASP A 73 -17.81 15.33 4.31
N VAL A 74 -16.74 15.11 5.07
CA VAL A 74 -15.65 16.06 5.25
C VAL A 74 -14.89 16.24 3.93
N ILE A 75 -14.58 15.14 3.22
CA ILE A 75 -13.91 15.21 1.91
C ILE A 75 -14.77 16.03 0.94
N ILE A 76 -16.07 15.76 0.88
CA ILE A 76 -16.99 16.46 -0.02
C ILE A 76 -17.04 17.95 0.32
N GLN A 77 -17.23 18.30 1.60
CA GLN A 77 -17.29 19.69 2.05
C GLN A 77 -15.98 20.45 1.78
N GLU A 78 -14.84 19.81 2.01
CA GLU A 78 -13.53 20.42 1.79
C GLU A 78 -13.17 20.49 0.30
N THR A 79 -13.67 19.55 -0.51
CA THR A 79 -13.54 19.59 -1.98
C THR A 79 -14.26 20.80 -2.55
N GLU A 80 -15.46 21.14 -2.06
CA GLU A 80 -16.21 22.32 -2.53
C GLU A 80 -15.49 23.64 -2.19
N LYS A 81 -14.74 23.67 -1.09
CA LYS A 81 -13.95 24.83 -0.67
C LYS A 81 -12.68 25.01 -1.51
N ASP A 82 -12.16 23.94 -2.11
CA ASP A 82 -10.93 23.98 -2.92
C ASP A 82 -11.23 24.48 -4.35
N LYS A 83 -10.79 25.69 -4.65
CA LYS A 83 -11.02 26.33 -5.96
C LYS A 83 -10.50 25.50 -7.15
N GLU A 84 -9.39 24.77 -6.98
CA GLU A 84 -8.82 23.93 -8.05
C GLU A 84 -9.70 22.70 -8.28
N LEU A 85 -10.13 22.03 -7.21
CA LEU A 85 -10.98 20.84 -7.31
C LEU A 85 -12.39 21.17 -7.81
N THR A 86 -12.95 22.30 -7.38
CA THR A 86 -14.26 22.80 -7.86
C THR A 86 -14.21 23.20 -9.33
N GLN A 87 -13.05 23.64 -9.85
CA GLN A 87 -12.85 23.85 -11.29
C GLN A 87 -12.85 22.51 -12.03
N ILE A 88 -12.10 21.52 -11.55
CA ILE A 88 -12.07 20.16 -12.15
C ILE A 88 -13.46 19.53 -12.14
N LYS A 89 -14.22 19.69 -11.05
CA LYS A 89 -15.60 19.20 -10.92
C LYS A 89 -16.55 19.84 -11.94
N ARG A 90 -16.35 21.12 -12.28
CA ARG A 90 -17.12 21.80 -13.34
C ARG A 90 -16.71 21.34 -14.73
N GLU A 91 -15.43 21.09 -14.95
CA GLU A 91 -14.89 20.58 -16.23
C GLU A 91 -15.37 19.15 -16.52
N LEU A 92 -15.55 18.34 -15.48
CA LEU A 92 -16.14 16.99 -15.55
C LEU A 92 -17.58 16.97 -16.10
N LEU A 93 -18.32 18.09 -16.01
CA LEU A 93 -19.65 18.21 -16.61
C LEU A 93 -19.57 18.41 -18.14
N SER A 94 -18.40 18.72 -18.68
CA SER A 94 -18.16 18.78 -20.12
C SER A 94 -17.62 17.43 -20.63
N PRO A 95 -17.98 16.99 -21.85
CA PRO A 95 -17.68 15.66 -22.38
C PRO A 95 -16.21 15.44 -22.81
N ILE A 96 -15.28 16.19 -22.23
CA ILE A 96 -13.85 16.06 -22.53
C ILE A 96 -13.29 14.97 -21.63
N ASN A 97 -12.58 14.00 -22.22
CA ASN A 97 -11.90 12.91 -21.52
C ASN A 97 -10.99 13.47 -20.41
N SER A 98 -11.51 13.56 -19.19
CA SER A 98 -10.75 13.91 -18.02
C SER A 98 -10.29 12.63 -17.34
N ASP A 99 -9.04 12.56 -16.89
CA ASP A 99 -8.50 11.49 -16.02
C ASP A 99 -9.26 11.36 -14.67
N TYR A 100 -10.28 12.19 -14.45
CA TYR A 100 -11.03 12.32 -13.23
C TYR A 100 -12.41 11.67 -13.34
N ILE A 101 -12.90 11.17 -12.22
CA ILE A 101 -14.24 10.59 -12.08
C ILE A 101 -14.85 11.17 -10.82
N LEU A 102 -16.12 11.57 -10.88
CA LEU A 102 -16.88 11.96 -9.70
C LEU A 102 -17.80 10.79 -9.32
N ASP A 103 -17.57 10.21 -8.15
CA ASP A 103 -18.43 9.15 -7.60
C ASP A 103 -18.89 9.53 -6.19
N SER A 104 -20.20 9.48 -5.94
CA SER A 104 -20.82 9.82 -4.66
C SER A 104 -20.37 11.18 -4.06
N GLY A 105 -20.04 12.16 -4.92
CA GLY A 105 -19.54 13.48 -4.53
C GLY A 105 -18.03 13.55 -4.26
N ILE A 106 -17.32 12.42 -4.27
CA ILE A 106 -15.87 12.31 -4.11
C ILE A 106 -15.20 12.33 -5.48
N LEU A 107 -14.11 13.08 -5.58
CA LEU A 107 -13.29 13.17 -6.79
C LEU A 107 -12.23 12.07 -6.78
N PHE A 108 -12.17 11.30 -7.87
CA PHE A 108 -11.18 10.27 -8.11
C PHE A 108 -10.32 10.62 -9.31
N ARG A 109 -9.08 10.15 -9.31
CA ARG A 109 -8.19 10.16 -10.48
C ARG A 109 -7.52 8.80 -10.60
N ASN A 110 -7.70 8.09 -11.71
CA ASN A 110 -7.17 6.73 -11.89
C ASN A 110 -7.47 5.80 -10.68
N ASN A 111 -8.69 5.82 -10.16
CA ASN A 111 -9.16 5.09 -8.98
C ASN A 111 -8.56 5.52 -7.62
N LEU A 112 -7.75 6.58 -7.57
CA LEU A 112 -7.23 7.15 -6.33
C LEU A 112 -8.10 8.32 -5.88
N ILE A 113 -8.37 8.42 -4.59
CA ILE A 113 -9.12 9.52 -4.00
C ILE A 113 -8.29 10.80 -4.08
N VAL A 114 -8.87 11.87 -4.63
CA VAL A 114 -8.23 13.19 -4.65
C VAL A 114 -8.47 13.90 -3.32
N ILE A 115 -7.40 14.24 -2.62
CA ILE A 115 -7.45 14.82 -1.26
C ILE A 115 -7.34 16.37 -1.32
N PRO A 116 -8.35 17.13 -0.88
CA PRO A 116 -8.30 18.59 -0.77
C PRO A 116 -7.16 19.11 0.11
N LYS A 117 -6.64 20.31 -0.22
CA LYS A 117 -5.47 20.91 0.46
C LYS A 117 -5.64 21.05 1.97
N THR A 118 -6.85 21.34 2.44
CA THR A 118 -7.14 21.54 3.86
C THR A 118 -6.99 20.28 4.70
N ILE A 119 -7.24 19.10 4.12
CA ILE A 119 -7.21 17.82 4.84
C ILE A 119 -5.94 16.99 4.57
N GLN A 120 -5.08 17.41 3.63
CA GLN A 120 -3.78 16.78 3.37
C GLN A 120 -2.91 16.62 4.64
N PRO A 121 -2.80 17.62 5.55
CA PRO A 121 -2.01 17.46 6.78
C PRO A 121 -2.55 16.36 7.70
N THR A 122 -3.87 16.22 7.79
CA THR A 122 -4.52 15.18 8.59
C THR A 122 -4.19 13.80 8.02
N VAL A 123 -4.34 13.62 6.71
CA VAL A 123 -3.99 12.37 6.01
C VAL A 123 -2.51 12.01 6.20
N LEU A 124 -1.62 12.99 6.09
CA LEU A 124 -0.18 12.79 6.30
C LEU A 124 0.15 12.37 7.73
N ASN A 125 -0.48 12.99 8.74
CA ASN A 125 -0.30 12.64 10.14
C ASN A 125 -0.77 11.23 10.45
N GLU A 126 -1.93 10.83 9.91
CA GLU A 126 -2.45 9.46 10.06
C GLU A 126 -1.52 8.44 9.40
N LEU A 127 -1.05 8.69 8.17
CA LEU A 127 -0.06 7.85 7.50
C LEU A 127 1.24 7.73 8.33
N HIS A 128 1.64 8.79 9.02
CA HIS A 128 2.83 8.80 9.87
C HIS A 128 2.62 8.12 11.24
N SER A 129 1.41 8.22 11.81
CA SER A 129 1.06 7.68 13.14
C SER A 129 1.29 6.17 13.27
N THR A 130 1.25 5.46 12.13
CA THR A 130 1.51 4.03 12.05
C THR A 130 2.99 3.65 12.22
N HIS A 131 3.89 4.63 12.42
CA HIS A 131 5.35 4.46 12.51
C HIS A 131 5.96 3.72 11.32
N ILE A 132 5.32 3.88 10.16
CA ILE A 132 5.72 3.25 8.92
C ILE A 132 6.84 4.06 8.27
N ARG A 133 7.88 3.40 7.75
CA ARG A 133 8.97 4.06 6.99
C ARG A 133 8.41 4.85 5.81
N ILE A 134 9.05 5.97 5.46
CA ILE A 134 8.72 6.83 4.30
C ILE A 134 8.42 6.02 3.02
N THR A 135 9.23 5.01 2.68
CA THR A 135 9.00 4.16 1.49
C THR A 135 7.63 3.48 1.50
N LYS A 136 7.23 2.98 2.68
CA LYS A 136 5.94 2.32 2.86
C LYS A 136 4.79 3.33 2.93
N MET A 137 5.00 4.52 3.52
CA MET A 137 4.02 5.62 3.46
C MET A 137 3.71 6.03 2.02
N LYS A 138 4.74 6.10 1.15
CA LYS A 138 4.54 6.37 -0.29
C LYS A 138 3.76 5.26 -0.98
N GLN A 139 4.09 4.00 -0.69
CA GLN A 139 3.37 2.85 -1.26
C GLN A 139 1.89 2.88 -0.86
N LEU A 140 1.61 3.17 0.41
CA LEU A 140 0.25 3.35 0.93
C LEU A 140 -0.50 4.46 0.20
N ALA A 141 0.07 5.66 0.16
CA ALA A 141 -0.57 6.79 -0.49
C ALA A 141 -0.89 6.47 -1.96
N ARG A 142 0.07 5.91 -2.71
CA ARG A 142 -0.11 5.56 -4.13
C ARG A 142 -1.17 4.48 -4.39
N CYS A 143 -1.56 3.70 -3.39
CA CYS A 143 -2.64 2.72 -3.54
C CYS A 143 -4.03 3.32 -3.38
N TYR A 144 -4.16 4.46 -2.68
CA TYR A 144 -5.47 4.92 -2.23
C TYR A 144 -5.77 6.41 -2.41
N CYS A 145 -4.77 7.28 -2.34
CA CYS A 145 -4.98 8.72 -2.37
C CYS A 145 -3.92 9.49 -3.17
N ILE A 146 -4.31 10.65 -3.69
CA ILE A 146 -3.44 11.48 -4.52
C ILE A 146 -3.74 12.97 -4.32
N TRP A 147 -2.69 13.78 -4.34
CA TRP A 147 -2.76 15.22 -4.47
C TRP A 147 -1.47 15.75 -5.12
N LYS A 148 -1.42 17.07 -5.34
CA LYS A 148 -0.24 17.71 -5.91
C LYS A 148 0.95 17.59 -4.95
N ASN A 149 2.00 16.91 -5.39
CA ASN A 149 3.24 16.69 -4.63
C ASN A 149 3.16 15.70 -3.45
N THR A 150 2.22 14.74 -3.45
CA THR A 150 2.09 13.69 -2.40
C THR A 150 3.43 13.11 -1.93
N ASP A 151 4.29 12.68 -2.85
CA ASP A 151 5.59 12.08 -2.51
C ASP A 151 6.53 13.05 -1.77
N LYS A 152 6.54 14.34 -2.15
CA LYS A 152 7.37 15.36 -1.50
C LYS A 152 6.87 15.68 -0.11
N ASP A 153 5.55 15.75 0.06
CA ASP A 153 4.96 16.03 1.36
C ASP A 153 5.22 14.88 2.35
N ILE A 154 5.20 13.63 1.86
CA ILE A 154 5.61 12.45 2.65
C ILE A 154 7.11 12.50 3.00
N GLU A 155 7.99 12.93 2.09
CA GLU A 155 9.44 13.08 2.38
C GLU A 155 9.74 14.17 3.41
N ASN A 156 8.92 15.22 3.45
CA ASN A 156 9.08 16.34 4.38
C ASN A 156 8.59 16.02 5.80
N MET A 157 7.95 14.86 6.01
CA MET A 157 7.59 14.39 7.34
C MET A 157 8.86 14.05 8.12
N LYS A 158 9.11 14.76 9.22
CA LYS A 158 10.23 14.48 10.13
C LYS A 158 9.94 13.18 10.89
N SER A 159 10.88 12.23 10.90
CA SER A 159 10.80 11.02 11.75
C SER A 159 11.18 11.31 13.18
#